data_AF-A0A6M2DMD9-F1
#
_entry.id   AF-A0A6M2DMD9-F1
#
_cell.length_a   1.000
_cell.length_b   1.000
_cell.length_c   1.000
_cell.angle_alpha   90.00
_cell.angle_beta   90.00
_cell.angle_gamma   90.00
#
_symmetry.space_group_name_H-M   'P 1'
#
loop_
_entity.id
_entity.type
_entity.pdbx_description
1 polymer ?
#
loop_
_entity_poly.entity_id
_entity_poly.type
_entity_poly.pdbx_seq_one_letter_code
_entity_poly.pdbx_strand_id
1 'polypeptide(L)'
;AIKQSLENEGHMPKLRAEIRSKIIMMLSSEPNTQNIPSMSDEVLLINELIREYFNWMGYEYAAATLISEAKMNENPPNHSSLIKWLGMDYDTKKKSSKSSVTESTLKELPLLFVLLITALKNNKHSK
;
A
#
# COMPACT_ATOMS: atom_id res chain seq x y z
N ALA A 1 -33.10 -0.40 16.29
CA ALA A 1 -32.39 0.50 17.25
C ALA A 1 -30.88 0.35 17.13
N ILE A 2 -30.24 -0.68 17.70
CA ILE A 2 -28.77 -0.79 17.79
C ILE A 2 -28.07 -0.78 16.43
N LYS A 3 -28.56 -1.58 15.46
CA LYS A 3 -28.02 -1.60 14.09
C LYS A 3 -28.02 -0.21 13.43
N GLN A 4 -29.12 0.54 13.58
CA GLN A 4 -29.26 1.89 13.02
C GLN A 4 -28.34 2.90 13.73
N SER A 5 -28.16 2.80 15.04
CA SER A 5 -27.15 3.62 15.75
C SER A 5 -25.74 3.35 15.23
N LEU A 6 -25.34 2.07 15.11
CA LEU A 6 -24.02 1.72 14.57
C LEU A 6 -23.85 2.13 13.10
N GLU A 7 -24.93 2.17 12.32
CA GLU A 7 -24.94 2.67 10.94
C GLU A 7 -24.74 4.19 10.91
N ASN A 8 -25.42 4.93 11.80
CA ASN A 8 -25.30 6.38 11.93
C ASN A 8 -23.95 6.82 12.49
N GLU A 9 -23.34 6.02 13.38
CA GLU A 9 -22.02 6.25 13.96
C GLU A 9 -20.87 5.78 13.04
N GLY A 10 -21.18 5.18 11.89
CA GLY A 10 -20.16 4.71 10.93
C GLY A 10 -19.39 3.46 11.36
N HIS A 11 -19.81 2.77 12.42
CA HIS A 11 -19.16 1.53 12.91
C HIS A 11 -19.58 0.28 12.12
N MET A 12 -20.73 0.32 11.44
CA MET A 12 -21.27 -0.84 10.70
C MET A 12 -20.38 -1.35 9.55
N PRO A 13 -19.71 -0.49 8.76
CA PRO A 13 -18.74 -0.95 7.76
C PRO A 13 -17.58 -1.77 8.33
N LYS A 14 -16.96 -1.32 9.44
CA LYS A 14 -15.88 -2.05 10.14
C LYS A 14 -16.36 -3.39 10.66
N LEU A 15 -17.50 -3.40 11.36
CA LEU A 15 -18.09 -4.64 11.87
C LEU A 15 -18.43 -5.63 10.74
N ARG A 16 -18.92 -5.15 9.60
CA ARG A 16 -19.18 -5.99 8.41
C ARG A 16 -17.89 -6.55 7.81
N ALA A 17 -16.80 -5.78 7.79
CA ALA A 17 -15.50 -6.24 7.30
C ALA A 17 -14.92 -7.34 8.22
N GLU A 18 -14.95 -7.13 9.53
CA GLU A 18 -14.50 -8.12 10.53
C GLU A 18 -15.30 -9.42 10.44
N ILE A 19 -16.63 -9.34 10.35
CA ILE A 19 -17.50 -10.51 10.17
C ILE A 19 -17.17 -11.24 8.87
N ARG A 20 -17.01 -10.52 7.75
CA ARG A 20 -16.64 -11.13 6.46
C ARG A 20 -15.30 -11.85 6.54
N SER A 21 -14.28 -11.22 7.14
CA SER A 21 -12.97 -11.84 7.35
C SER A 21 -13.09 -13.12 8.18
N LYS A 22 -13.86 -13.09 9.28
CA LYS A 22 -14.06 -14.26 10.15
C LYS A 22 -14.82 -15.39 9.45
N ILE A 23 -15.85 -15.07 8.66
CA ILE A 23 -16.61 -16.03 7.87
C ILE A 23 -15.71 -16.67 6.81
N ILE A 24 -14.93 -15.88 6.08
CA ILE A 24 -13.97 -16.38 5.09
C ILE A 24 -12.96 -17.31 5.77
N MET A 25 -12.44 -16.92 6.93
CA MET A 25 -11.50 -17.74 7.71
C MET A 25 -12.10 -19.08 8.15
N MET A 26 -13.38 -19.12 8.51
CA MET A 26 -14.09 -20.35 8.90
C MET A 26 -14.52 -21.22 7.72
N LEU A 27 -14.85 -20.61 6.58
CA LEU A 27 -15.25 -21.32 5.36
C LEU A 27 -14.05 -21.84 4.56
N SER A 28 -12.87 -21.25 4.76
CA SER A 28 -11.63 -21.73 4.14
C SER A 28 -11.14 -22.96 4.92
N SER A 29 -11.42 -24.16 4.40
CA SER A 29 -10.82 -25.43 4.87
C SER A 29 -9.31 -25.37 4.68
N GLU A 30 -8.60 -24.88 5.71
CA GLU A 30 -7.22 -24.38 5.62
C GLU A 30 -7.09 -23.26 4.57
N PRO A 31 -6.71 -22.02 4.94
CA PRO A 31 -6.11 -21.17 3.92
C PRO A 31 -4.92 -21.98 3.38
N ASN A 32 -4.66 -21.92 2.07
CA ASN A 32 -3.43 -22.40 1.43
C ASN A 32 -2.19 -21.69 2.03
N THR A 33 -1.97 -21.92 3.32
CA THR A 33 -0.94 -21.38 4.21
C THR A 33 0.39 -22.05 3.95
N GLN A 34 0.38 -23.15 3.20
CA GLN A 34 1.56 -23.93 2.87
C GLN A 34 2.53 -23.17 1.95
N ASN A 35 2.15 -22.01 1.38
CA ASN A 35 3.01 -21.20 0.50
C ASN A 35 2.82 -19.68 0.64
N ILE A 36 2.37 -19.18 1.81
CA ILE A 36 2.42 -17.72 2.01
C ILE A 36 3.91 -17.35 2.14
N PRO A 37 4.45 -16.45 1.29
CA PRO A 37 5.81 -15.98 1.45
C PRO A 37 5.98 -15.49 2.88
N SER A 38 7.05 -15.90 3.56
CA SER A 38 7.44 -15.25 4.81
C SER A 38 7.43 -13.74 4.59
N MET A 39 6.91 -12.97 5.55
CA MET A 39 6.89 -11.50 5.51
C MET A 39 8.33 -10.95 5.49
N SER A 40 8.98 -11.02 4.34
CA SER A 40 10.31 -10.49 4.09
C SER A 40 10.23 -8.97 3.94
N ASP A 41 11.38 -8.32 4.00
CA ASP A 41 11.47 -6.87 3.87
C ASP A 41 10.90 -6.38 2.52
N GLU A 42 11.04 -7.18 1.45
CA GLU A 42 10.46 -6.87 0.14
C GLU A 42 8.94 -6.96 0.14
N VAL A 43 8.37 -7.98 0.78
CA VAL A 43 6.92 -8.15 0.91
C VAL A 43 6.33 -7.03 1.74
N LEU A 44 7.00 -6.67 2.84
CA LEU A 44 6.61 -5.52 3.65
C LEU A 44 6.63 -4.24 2.82
N LEU A 45 7.73 -3.96 2.10
CA LEU A 45 7.83 -2.79 1.23
C LEU A 45 6.69 -2.75 0.20
N ILE A 46 6.34 -3.87 -0.44
CA ILE A 46 5.23 -3.93 -1.39
C ILE A 46 3.91 -3.58 -0.71
N ASN A 47 3.62 -4.18 0.44
CA ASN A 47 2.39 -3.92 1.18
C ASN A 47 2.29 -2.45 1.62
N GLU A 48 3.42 -1.86 1.99
CA GLU A 48 3.56 -0.46 2.38
C GLU A 48 3.29 0.50 1.21
N LEU A 49 3.77 0.18 0.01
CA LEU A 49 3.46 0.90 -1.23
C LEU A 49 1.99 0.77 -1.64
N ILE A 50 1.40 -0.41 -1.47
CA ILE A 50 -0.03 -0.65 -1.71
C ILE A 50 -0.87 0.15 -0.71
N ARG A 51 -0.49 0.16 0.58
CA ARG A 51 -1.18 0.94 1.61
C ARG A 51 -1.14 2.44 1.30
N GLU A 52 0.01 2.96 0.87
CA GLU A 52 0.14 4.36 0.42
C GLU A 52 -0.80 4.67 -0.76
N TYR A 53 -0.85 3.79 -1.76
CA TYR A 53 -1.76 3.94 -2.89
C TYR A 53 -3.24 3.89 -2.48
N PHE A 54 -3.64 2.96 -1.61
CA PHE A 54 -5.01 2.86 -1.12
C PHE A 54 -5.41 4.10 -0.33
N ASN A 55 -4.53 4.63 0.52
CA ASN A 55 -4.78 5.87 1.25
C ASN A 55 -4.94 7.05 0.29
N TRP A 56 -4.09 7.14 -0.74
CA TRP A 56 -4.18 8.20 -1.76
C TRP A 56 -5.48 8.12 -2.58
N MET A 57 -5.94 6.91 -2.92
CA MET A 57 -7.20 6.68 -3.63
C MET A 57 -8.47 6.83 -2.76
N GLY A 58 -8.31 6.91 -1.44
CA GLY A 58 -9.43 6.92 -0.49
C GLY A 58 -10.06 5.54 -0.23
N TYR A 59 -9.33 4.44 -0.43
CA TYR A 59 -9.80 3.07 -0.18
C TYR A 59 -9.63 2.65 1.28
N GLU A 60 -10.23 3.42 2.20
CA GLU A 60 -10.02 3.31 3.65
C GLU A 60 -10.27 1.90 4.19
N TYR A 61 -11.36 1.25 3.76
CA TYR A 61 -11.69 -0.12 4.20
C TYR A 61 -10.72 -1.18 3.68
N ALA A 62 -10.23 -1.01 2.45
CA ALA A 62 -9.27 -1.94 1.86
C ALA A 62 -7.90 -1.80 2.55
N ALA A 63 -7.48 -0.56 2.85
CA ALA A 63 -6.28 -0.29 3.63
C ALA A 63 -6.36 -0.91 5.04
N ALA A 64 -7.49 -0.72 5.74
CA ALA A 64 -7.69 -1.32 7.06
C ALA A 64 -7.65 -2.86 7.04
N THR A 65 -8.25 -3.47 6.02
CA THR A 65 -8.23 -4.93 5.85
C THR A 65 -6.81 -5.42 5.57
N LEU A 66 -6.08 -4.76 4.67
CA LEU A 66 -4.67 -5.08 4.36
C LEU A 66 -3.79 -5.02 5.61
N ILE A 67 -3.89 -3.93 6.39
CA ILE A 67 -3.09 -3.75 7.62
C ILE A 67 -3.35 -4.90 8.60
N SER A 68 -4.62 -5.26 8.80
CA SER A 68 -5.03 -6.34 9.71
C SER A 68 -4.57 -7.72 9.22
N GLU A 69 -4.77 -8.03 7.95
CA GLU A 69 -4.43 -9.34 7.36
C GLU A 69 -2.91 -9.55 7.28
N ALA A 70 -2.16 -8.52 6.89
CA ALA A 70 -0.71 -8.57 6.79
C ALA A 70 0.02 -8.31 8.12
N LYS A 71 -0.72 -8.08 9.22
CA LYS A 71 -0.17 -7.74 10.55
C LYS A 71 0.83 -6.58 10.49
N MET A 72 0.53 -5.58 9.67
CA MET A 72 1.37 -4.40 9.50
C MET A 72 1.25 -3.46 10.71
N ASN A 73 2.20 -2.54 10.84
CA ASN A 73 2.08 -1.46 11.80
C ASN A 73 0.90 -0.56 11.43
N GLU A 74 0.12 -0.13 12.43
CA GLU A 74 -0.94 0.85 12.27
C GLU A 74 -0.39 2.20 11.81
N ASN A 75 0.81 2.54 12.27
CA ASN A 75 1.49 3.77 11.88
C ASN A 75 2.30 3.57 10.60
N PRO A 76 1.95 4.28 9.51
CA PRO A 76 2.69 4.17 8.25
C PRO A 76 4.10 4.76 8.37
N PRO A 77 5.16 4.12 7.84
CA PRO A 77 6.43 4.76 7.59
C PRO A 77 6.28 6.01 6.72
N ASN A 78 7.15 6.99 6.97
CA ASN A 78 7.21 8.20 6.17
C ASN A 78 7.58 7.89 4.73
N HIS A 79 7.02 8.66 3.79
CA HIS A 79 7.30 8.57 2.36
C HIS A 79 8.81 8.58 2.03
N SER A 80 9.61 9.39 2.74
CA SER A 80 11.08 9.42 2.60
C SER A 80 11.77 8.12 3.03
N SER A 81 11.18 7.37 3.96
CA SER A 81 11.71 6.07 4.40
C SER A 81 11.45 5.00 3.35
N LEU A 82 10.27 5.00 2.73
CA LEU A 82 9.93 4.09 1.63
C LEU A 82 10.84 4.31 0.41
N ILE A 83 11.14 5.57 0.08
CA ILE A 83 12.13 5.93 -0.95
C ILE A 83 13.49 5.31 -0.65
N LYS A 84 13.95 5.41 0.60
CA LYS A 84 15.23 4.84 1.03
C LYS A 84 15.23 3.32 0.91
N TRP A 85 14.12 2.66 1.28
CA TRP A 85 13.97 1.20 1.16
C TRP A 85 13.98 0.73 -0.30
N LEU A 86 13.43 1.54 -1.22
CA LEU A 86 13.50 1.27 -2.66
C LEU A 86 14.91 1.43 -3.26
N GLY A 87 15.90 1.85 -2.47
CA GLY A 87 17.25 2.14 -2.96
C GLY A 87 17.27 3.28 -3.99
N MET A 88 16.22 4.10 -4.03
CA MET A 88 16.15 5.24 -4.92
C MET A 88 16.99 6.37 -4.33
N ASP A 89 18.17 6.54 -4.89
CA ASP A 89 19.03 7.68 -4.60
C ASP A 89 18.47 8.93 -5.32
N TYR A 90 17.47 9.58 -4.73
CA TYR A 90 17.05 10.92 -5.15
C TYR A 90 18.05 11.96 -4.60
N ASP A 91 19.34 11.81 -4.91
CA ASP A 91 20.33 12.78 -4.48
C ASP A 91 20.16 14.08 -5.29
N THR A 92 19.90 15.17 -4.58
CA THR A 92 19.57 16.51 -5.11
C THR A 92 20.78 17.24 -5.70
N LYS A 93 21.87 16.53 -6.03
CA LYS A 93 23.16 17.12 -6.42
C LYS A 93 23.86 16.45 -7.60
N LYS A 94 23.14 15.99 -8.61
CA LYS A 94 23.75 15.75 -9.94
C LYS A 94 23.06 16.57 -11.03
N LYS A 95 23.68 17.70 -11.36
CA LYS A 95 23.60 18.31 -12.69
C LYS A 95 24.15 17.30 -13.70
N SER A 96 23.28 16.63 -14.43
CA SER A 96 23.44 16.32 -15.86
C SER A 96 22.46 15.20 -16.27
N SER A 97 21.80 15.42 -17.39
CA SER A 97 21.07 14.43 -18.20
C SER A 97 19.57 14.27 -17.91
N LYS A 98 18.80 14.65 -18.94
CA LYS A 98 17.34 14.72 -19.06
C LYS A 98 16.59 13.47 -18.54
N SER A 99 16.06 13.54 -17.33
CA SER A 99 14.76 12.94 -16.93
C SER A 99 14.43 13.28 -15.46
N SER A 100 14.53 14.56 -15.07
CA SER A 100 14.23 14.96 -13.69
C SER A 100 12.72 15.01 -13.47
N VAL A 101 12.14 13.93 -12.94
CA VAL A 101 10.88 14.03 -12.22
C VAL A 101 11.17 14.89 -10.99
N THR A 102 10.61 16.09 -10.94
CA THR A 102 10.94 17.09 -9.93
C THR A 102 10.42 16.63 -8.57
N GLU A 103 11.21 16.81 -7.51
CA GLU A 103 10.91 16.43 -6.13
C GLU A 103 9.49 16.83 -5.65
N SER A 104 8.92 17.89 -6.22
CA SER A 104 7.55 18.35 -5.99
C SER A 104 6.46 17.39 -6.48
N THR A 105 6.65 16.76 -7.63
CA THR A 105 5.68 15.78 -8.18
C THR A 105 5.78 14.42 -7.48
N LEU A 106 6.91 14.11 -6.85
CA LEU A 106 7.11 12.88 -6.10
C LEU A 106 6.41 12.91 -4.73
N LYS A 107 6.35 14.08 -4.08
CA LYS A 107 5.70 14.23 -2.76
C LYS A 107 4.18 14.11 -2.80
N GLU A 108 3.56 14.34 -3.95
CA GLU A 108 2.10 14.37 -4.10
C GLU A 108 1.52 13.05 -4.63
N LEU A 109 2.37 12.15 -5.15
CA LEU A 109 1.95 10.92 -5.81
C LEU A 109 2.43 9.68 -5.01
N PRO A 110 1.63 8.61 -4.97
CA PRO A 110 2.05 7.36 -4.35
C PRO A 110 3.23 6.76 -5.12
N LEU A 111 4.21 6.23 -4.40
CA LEU A 111 5.48 5.71 -4.95
C LEU A 111 5.25 4.55 -5.92
N LEU A 112 4.21 3.74 -5.69
CA LEU A 112 3.80 2.69 -6.62
C LEU A 112 3.49 3.25 -8.02
N PHE A 113 2.86 4.41 -8.08
CA PHE A 113 2.52 5.08 -9.34
C PHE A 113 3.77 5.66 -10.02
N VAL A 114 4.66 6.28 -9.24
CA VAL A 114 5.95 6.79 -9.72
C VAL A 114 6.81 5.67 -10.32
N LEU A 115 6.90 4.53 -9.62
CA LEU A 115 7.61 3.33 -10.05
C LEU A 115 7.08 2.83 -11.40
N LEU A 116 5.75 2.70 -11.53
CA LEU A 116 5.11 2.23 -12.75
C LEU A 116 5.41 3.16 -13.93
N ILE A 117 5.26 4.48 -13.76
CA ILE A 117 5.56 5.44 -14.82
C ILE A 117 7.03 5.39 -15.23
N THR A 118 7.93 5.27 -14.26
CA THR A 118 9.37 5.21 -14.52
C THR A 118 9.72 3.94 -15.29
N ALA A 119 9.18 2.79 -14.90
CA ALA A 119 9.37 1.52 -15.61
C ALA A 119 8.83 1.59 -17.05
N LEU A 120 7.65 2.17 -17.26
CA LEU A 120 7.05 2.34 -18.58
C LEU A 120 7.85 3.28 -19.48
N LYS A 121 8.42 4.37 -18.93
CA LYS A 121 9.31 5.28 -19.65
C LYS A 121 10.60 4.58 -20.09
N ASN A 122 11.24 3.84 -19.19
CA ASN A 122 12.48 3.13 -19.49
C ASN A 122 12.27 2.08 -20.59
N ASN A 123 11.13 1.41 -20.63
CA ASN A 123 10.79 0.45 -21.68
C ASN A 123 10.62 1.11 -23.05
N LYS A 124 10.05 2.33 -23.12
CA LYS A 124 9.94 3.10 -24.38
C LYS A 124 11.28 3.54 -24.96
N HIS A 125 12.30 3.74 -24.13
CA HIS A 125 13.66 4.10 -24.58
C HIS A 125 14.49 2.90 -25.04
N SER A 126 13.99 1.66 -24.85
CA SER A 126 14.66 0.42 -25.25
C SER A 126 14.17 -0.13 -26.60
N LYS A 127 13.32 0.60 -27.34
CA LYS A 127 12.84 0.23 -28.68
C LYS A 127 13.35 1.18 -29.75
#